data_AF-A0A1I3D6I2-F1
#
_entry.id   AF-A0A1I3D6I2-F1
#
_cell.length_a   1.000
_cell.length_b   1.000
_cell.length_c   1.000
_cell.angle_alpha   90.00
_cell.angle_beta   90.00
_cell.angle_gamma   90.00
#
_symmetry.space_group_name_H-M   'P 1'
#
loop_
_entity.id
_entity.type
_entity.pdbx_description
1 polymer ?
#
loop_
_entity_poly.entity_id
_entity_poly.type
_entity_poly.pdbx_seq_one_letter_code
_entity_poly.pdbx_strand_id
1 'polypeptide(L)'
;MRALWAWHAIEEMEHKSVVFDVMTSVTRISYRSRIGAMLRVIWQLNRVTGYFTDQMLKADGFNWIERRMLKLKNLGWLYGFNGVKSRMIPGIVRYMLPGFHPSKIANLHNYPSWVAEYERSADPHLASAALLAAAS
;
A
#
# COMPACT_ATOMS: atom_id res chain seq x y z
N MET A 1 -1.58 16.63 -8.04
CA MET A 1 -1.63 15.54 -7.02
C MET A 1 -2.15 14.22 -7.56
N ARG A 2 -3.35 14.13 -8.17
CA ARG A 2 -3.92 12.82 -8.63
C ARG A 2 -3.02 12.06 -9.61
N ALA A 3 -2.46 12.76 -10.60
CA ALA A 3 -1.53 12.17 -11.57
C ALA A 3 -0.27 11.58 -10.91
N LEU A 4 0.29 12.26 -9.91
CA LEU A 4 1.46 11.76 -9.17
C LEU A 4 1.16 10.44 -8.44
N TRP A 5 0.00 10.33 -7.79
CA TRP A 5 -0.41 9.09 -7.12
C TRP A 5 -0.70 7.97 -8.11
N ALA A 6 -1.30 8.30 -9.27
CA ALA A 6 -1.53 7.35 -10.35
C ALA A 6 -0.21 6.81 -10.90
N TRP A 7 0.73 7.69 -11.23
CA TRP A 7 2.06 7.32 -11.71
C TRP A 7 2.82 6.44 -10.70
N HIS A 8 2.89 6.84 -9.41
CA HIS A 8 3.54 6.00 -8.39
C HIS A 8 2.89 4.62 -8.24
N ALA A 9 1.55 4.53 -8.30
CA ALA A 9 0.87 3.23 -8.22
C ALA A 9 1.21 2.32 -9.40
N ILE A 10 1.44 2.90 -10.58
CA ILE A 10 1.88 2.17 -11.77
C ILE A 10 3.32 1.70 -11.62
N GLU A 11 4.23 2.59 -11.20
CA GLU A 11 5.63 2.26 -10.95
C GLU A 11 5.76 1.09 -9.94
N GLU A 12 5.05 1.16 -8.81
CA GLU A 12 5.03 0.10 -7.80
C GLU A 12 4.49 -1.22 -8.36
N MET A 13 3.52 -1.16 -9.28
CA MET A 13 2.96 -2.34 -9.94
C MET A 13 3.95 -2.97 -10.93
N GLU A 14 4.71 -2.17 -11.67
CA GLU A 14 5.73 -2.62 -12.62
C GLU A 14 6.95 -3.21 -11.89
N HIS A 15 7.35 -2.60 -10.77
CA HIS A 15 8.55 -3.00 -10.03
C HIS A 15 8.34 -4.17 -9.05
N LYS A 16 7.10 -4.49 -8.65
CA LYS A 16 6.82 -5.51 -7.61
C LYS A 16 7.50 -6.87 -7.85
N SER A 17 7.47 -7.38 -9.09
CA SER A 17 8.08 -8.68 -9.42
C SER A 17 9.59 -8.58 -9.49
N VAL A 18 10.11 -7.52 -10.11
CA VAL A 18 11.55 -7.28 -10.25
C VAL A 18 12.23 -7.20 -8.88
N VAL A 19 11.66 -6.42 -7.95
CA VAL A 19 12.20 -6.29 -6.59
C VAL A 19 12.18 -7.63 -5.85
N PHE A 20 11.11 -8.41 -6.03
CA PHE A 20 11.01 -9.72 -5.42
C PHE A 20 12.06 -10.70 -5.96
N ASP A 21 12.25 -10.74 -7.27
CA ASP A 21 13.25 -11.59 -7.92
C ASP A 21 14.67 -11.21 -7.50
N VAL A 22 14.98 -9.91 -7.40
CA VAL A 22 16.27 -9.46 -6.85
C VAL A 22 16.46 -9.94 -5.41
N MET A 23 15.42 -9.81 -4.57
CA MET A 23 15.46 -10.25 -3.18
C MET A 23 15.70 -11.76 -3.03
N THR A 24 15.05 -12.59 -3.85
CA THR A 24 15.11 -14.06 -3.74
C THR A 24 16.27 -14.68 -4.53
N SER A 25 16.63 -14.12 -5.67
CA SER A 25 17.59 -14.74 -6.61
C SER A 25 18.99 -14.15 -6.47
N VAL A 26 19.10 -12.83 -6.28
CA VAL A 26 20.41 -12.14 -6.13
C VAL A 26 20.85 -12.14 -4.68
N THR A 27 20.02 -11.59 -3.78
CA THR A 27 20.34 -11.48 -2.35
C THR A 27 20.10 -12.79 -1.58
N ARG A 28 19.30 -13.70 -2.15
CA ARG A 28 18.97 -15.02 -1.58
C ARG A 28 18.42 -14.95 -0.16
N ILE A 29 17.55 -13.96 0.09
CA ILE A 29 16.93 -13.80 1.41
C ILE A 29 16.07 -15.02 1.75
N SER A 30 16.28 -15.58 2.94
CA SER A 30 15.49 -16.71 3.42
C SER A 30 14.01 -16.33 3.62
N TYR A 31 13.11 -17.30 3.47
CA TYR A 31 11.69 -17.12 3.78
C TYR A 31 11.47 -16.53 5.19
N ARG A 32 12.20 -17.03 6.20
CA ARG A 32 12.11 -16.54 7.58
C ARG A 32 12.47 -15.07 7.70
N SER A 33 13.56 -14.65 7.05
CA SER A 33 13.98 -13.24 7.02
C SER A 33 12.95 -12.35 6.33
N ARG A 34 12.36 -12.82 5.23
CA ARG A 34 11.31 -12.11 4.50
C ARG A 34 10.06 -11.89 5.36
N ILE A 35 9.60 -12.94 6.06
CA ILE A 35 8.45 -12.84 6.97
C ILE A 35 8.77 -11.94 8.17
N GLY A 36 9.96 -12.10 8.77
CA GLY A 36 10.40 -11.25 9.88
C GLY A 36 10.48 -9.77 9.51
N ALA A 37 10.97 -9.45 8.31
CA ALA A 37 10.99 -8.09 7.79
C ALA A 37 9.57 -7.53 7.62
N MET A 38 8.65 -8.29 7.04
CA MET A 38 7.25 -7.88 6.88
C MET A 38 6.56 -7.62 8.23
N LEU A 39 6.71 -8.52 9.21
CA LEU A 39 6.17 -8.33 10.55
C LEU A 39 6.74 -7.07 11.23
N ARG A 40 8.04 -6.81 11.06
CA ARG A 40 8.69 -5.59 11.56
C ARG A 40 8.11 -4.34 10.90
N VAL A 41 7.91 -4.36 9.58
CA VAL A 41 7.32 -3.23 8.84
C VAL A 41 5.89 -2.98 9.29
N ILE A 42 5.06 -4.01 9.42
CA ILE A 42 3.68 -3.89 9.92
C ILE A 42 3.70 -3.25 11.30
N TRP A 43 4.54 -3.72 12.21
CA TRP A 43 4.65 -3.15 13.55
C TRP A 43 5.10 -1.69 13.54
N GLN A 44 6.16 -1.36 12.79
CA GLN A 44 6.66 0.01 12.66
C GLN A 44 5.59 0.95 12.09
N LEU A 45 4.92 0.55 11.01
CA LEU A 45 3.88 1.37 10.37
C LEU A 45 2.74 1.64 11.36
N ASN A 46 2.28 0.62 12.07
CA ASN A 46 1.22 0.80 13.08
C ASN A 46 1.64 1.76 14.20
N ARG A 47 2.89 1.67 14.66
CA ARG A 47 3.44 2.56 15.70
C ARG A 47 3.55 4.00 15.20
N VAL A 48 4.16 4.19 14.03
CA VAL A 48 4.40 5.51 13.44
C VAL A 48 3.07 6.20 13.12
N THR A 49 2.14 5.51 12.48
CA THR A 49 0.80 6.05 12.21
C THR A 49 0.08 6.41 13.51
N GLY A 50 0.08 5.53 14.51
CA GLY A 50 -0.56 5.81 15.79
C GLY A 50 0.06 6.99 16.54
N TYR A 51 1.38 7.14 16.46
CA TYR A 51 2.10 8.28 17.03
C TYR A 51 1.73 9.59 16.33
N PHE A 52 1.82 9.63 14.99
CA PHE A 52 1.50 10.85 14.24
C PHE A 52 0.04 11.25 14.37
N THR A 53 -0.90 10.29 14.36
CA THR A 53 -2.31 10.58 14.65
C THR A 53 -2.50 11.19 16.04
N ASP A 54 -1.78 10.71 17.07
CA ASP A 54 -1.84 11.33 18.40
C ASP A 54 -1.27 12.75 18.42
N GLN A 55 -0.16 13.00 17.71
CA GLN A 55 0.42 14.34 17.60
C GLN A 55 -0.50 15.30 16.86
N MET A 56 -1.15 14.85 15.78
CA MET A 56 -2.11 15.66 15.02
C MET A 56 -3.30 16.04 15.91
N LEU A 57 -3.92 15.07 16.59
CA LEU A 57 -5.01 15.36 17.53
C LEU A 57 -4.59 16.28 18.67
N LYS A 58 -3.34 16.17 19.14
CA LYS A 58 -2.81 17.10 20.15
C LYS A 58 -2.67 18.51 19.57
N ALA A 59 -2.19 18.65 18.34
CA ALA A 59 -2.07 19.93 17.64
C ALA A 59 -3.44 20.57 17.36
N ASP A 60 -4.47 19.75 17.14
CA ASP A 60 -5.86 20.19 16.97
C ASP A 60 -6.53 20.65 18.29
N GLY A 61 -5.82 20.57 19.42
CA GLY A 61 -6.30 21.06 20.72
C GLY A 61 -7.00 20.03 21.61
N PHE A 62 -7.11 18.76 21.18
CA PHE A 62 -7.74 17.73 22.00
C PHE A 62 -6.90 17.38 23.23
N ASN A 63 -7.54 17.32 24.39
CA ASN A 63 -6.91 16.89 25.64
C ASN A 63 -6.65 15.37 25.67
N TRP A 64 -5.90 14.89 26.66
CA TRP A 64 -5.50 13.48 26.70
C TRP A 64 -6.68 12.50 26.76
N ILE A 65 -7.74 12.83 27.50
CA ILE A 65 -8.93 11.99 27.67
C ILE A 65 -9.69 11.92 26.34
N GLU A 66 -9.91 13.06 25.69
CA GLU A 66 -10.58 13.15 24.39
C GLU A 66 -9.87 12.32 23.32
N ARG A 67 -8.54 12.41 23.24
CA ARG A 67 -7.75 11.60 22.30
C ARG A 67 -7.90 10.10 22.56
N ARG A 68 -7.96 9.68 23.83
CA ARG A 68 -8.19 8.27 24.19
C ARG A 68 -9.60 7.81 23.82
N MET A 69 -10.61 8.61 24.10
CA MET A 69 -12.00 8.32 23.75
C MET A 69 -12.19 8.23 22.23
N LEU A 70 -11.58 9.14 21.47
CA LEU A 70 -11.59 9.11 20.00
C LEU A 70 -10.95 7.84 19.45
N LYS A 71 -9.82 7.40 20.02
CA LYS A 71 -9.18 6.13 19.61
C LYS A 71 -10.11 4.95 19.85
N LEU A 72 -10.71 4.85 21.04
CA LEU A 72 -11.62 3.76 21.39
C LEU A 72 -12.87 3.75 20.50
N LYS A 73 -13.50 4.90 20.28
CA LYS A 73 -14.69 5.05 19.43
C LYS A 73 -14.42 4.58 17.99
N ASN A 74 -13.21 4.78 17.48
CA ASN A 74 -12.83 4.43 16.11
C ASN A 74 -12.18 3.05 15.97
N LEU A 75 -12.06 2.25 17.04
CA LEU A 75 -11.49 0.90 16.95
C LEU A 75 -12.28 -0.01 16.00
N GLY A 76 -13.61 0.04 16.05
CA GLY A 76 -14.47 -0.74 15.16
C GLY A 76 -14.30 -0.36 13.68
N TRP A 77 -14.17 0.94 13.40
CA TRP A 77 -13.89 1.42 12.04
C TRP A 77 -12.49 1.02 11.55
N LEU A 78 -11.51 0.94 12.46
CA LEU A 78 -10.13 0.64 12.09
C LEU A 78 -9.87 -0.88 11.97
N TYR A 79 -10.38 -1.67 12.90
CA TYR A 79 -10.09 -3.10 13.08
C TYR A 79 -11.31 -4.03 13.03
N GLY A 80 -12.53 -3.50 12.90
CA GLY A 80 -13.74 -4.33 12.76
C GLY A 80 -13.75 -5.14 11.45
N PHE A 81 -14.77 -5.96 11.22
CA PHE A 81 -14.84 -6.89 10.07
C PHE A 81 -14.59 -6.21 8.71
N ASN A 82 -15.19 -5.04 8.49
CA ASN A 82 -14.99 -4.22 7.30
C ASN A 82 -14.08 -3.00 7.55
N GLY A 83 -13.30 -3.05 8.62
CA GLY A 83 -12.42 -1.96 9.03
C GLY A 83 -11.25 -1.76 8.08
N VAL A 84 -10.65 -0.57 8.13
CA VAL A 84 -9.59 -0.16 7.19
C VAL A 84 -8.42 -1.14 7.19
N LYS A 85 -7.94 -1.56 8.36
CA LYS A 85 -6.82 -2.51 8.46
C LYS A 85 -7.24 -3.94 8.16
N SER A 86 -8.47 -4.31 8.50
CA SER A 86 -8.99 -5.66 8.26
C SER A 86 -9.03 -5.99 6.76
N ARG A 87 -9.33 -5.01 5.91
CA ARG A 87 -9.28 -5.17 4.44
C ARG A 87 -7.88 -5.45 3.89
N MET A 88 -6.82 -5.10 4.63
CA MET A 88 -5.43 -5.34 4.22
C MET A 88 -4.94 -6.75 4.60
N ILE A 89 -5.58 -7.38 5.59
CA ILE A 89 -5.15 -8.68 6.15
C ILE A 89 -5.03 -9.76 5.06
N PRO A 90 -6.00 -9.96 4.15
CA PRO A 90 -5.88 -11.00 3.12
C PRO A 90 -4.64 -10.85 2.24
N GLY A 91 -4.28 -9.62 1.88
CA GLY A 91 -3.08 -9.33 1.09
C GLY A 91 -1.80 -9.66 1.85
N ILE A 92 -1.74 -9.30 3.14
CA ILE A 92 -0.61 -9.62 4.02
C ILE A 92 -0.47 -11.15 4.17
N VAL A 93 -1.57 -11.85 4.45
CA VAL A 93 -1.57 -13.31 4.57
C VAL A 93 -1.09 -13.96 3.27
N ARG A 94 -1.57 -13.49 2.12
CA ARG A 94 -1.13 -13.99 0.81
C ARG A 94 0.37 -13.80 0.58
N TYR A 95 0.93 -12.64 0.96
CA TYR A 95 2.38 -12.39 0.91
C TYR A 95 3.16 -13.38 1.79
N MET A 96 2.60 -13.70 2.96
CA MET A 96 3.25 -14.58 3.92
C MET A 96 3.29 -16.05 3.49
N LEU A 97 2.46 -16.49 2.53
CA LEU A 97 2.44 -17.90 2.12
C LEU A 97 3.75 -18.36 1.46
N PRO A 98 4.15 -19.63 1.66
CA PRO A 98 5.18 -20.27 0.85
C PRO A 98 4.80 -20.23 -0.64
N GLY A 99 5.76 -19.99 -1.53
CA GLY A 99 5.51 -19.92 -2.98
C GLY A 99 4.75 -18.67 -3.44
N PHE A 100 4.59 -17.66 -2.57
CA PHE A 100 4.14 -16.33 -2.98
C PHE A 100 5.11 -15.72 -4.00
N HIS A 101 4.55 -15.17 -5.07
CA HIS A 101 5.25 -14.33 -6.03
C HIS A 101 4.34 -13.16 -6.47
N PRO A 102 4.82 -11.90 -6.51
CA PRO A 102 3.99 -10.74 -6.83
C PRO A 102 3.34 -10.76 -8.21
N SER A 103 3.89 -11.49 -9.18
CA SER A 103 3.28 -11.67 -10.51
C SER A 103 1.88 -12.31 -10.46
N LYS A 104 1.55 -13.03 -9.37
CA LYS A 104 0.21 -13.60 -9.17
C LYS A 104 -0.85 -12.55 -8.79
N ILE A 105 -0.45 -11.30 -8.56
CA ILE A 105 -1.33 -10.18 -8.29
C ILE A 105 -1.65 -9.53 -9.63
N ALA A 106 -2.91 -9.64 -10.06
CA ALA A 106 -3.39 -9.06 -11.31
C ALA A 106 -3.10 -7.56 -11.36
N ASN A 107 -2.73 -7.08 -12.55
CA ASN A 107 -2.57 -5.66 -12.81
C ASN A 107 -3.94 -4.99 -12.91
N LEU A 108 -3.93 -3.65 -12.85
CA LEU A 108 -5.15 -2.87 -13.02
C LEU A 108 -5.75 -3.11 -14.40
N HIS A 109 -7.08 -3.25 -14.48
CA HIS A 109 -7.79 -3.51 -15.74
C HIS A 109 -7.60 -2.37 -16.77
N ASN A 110 -7.43 -1.14 -16.29
CA ASN A 110 -7.22 0.08 -17.08
C ASN A 110 -5.73 0.36 -17.36
N TYR A 111 -4.81 -0.50 -16.91
CA TYR A 111 -3.37 -0.38 -17.21
C TYR A 111 -3.06 -0.26 -18.72
N PRO A 112 -3.74 -0.96 -19.64
CA PRO A 112 -3.48 -0.80 -21.08
C PRO A 112 -3.69 0.64 -21.58
N SER A 113 -4.64 1.39 -21.00
CA SER A 113 -4.87 2.79 -21.35
C SER A 113 -3.72 3.70 -20.92
N TRP A 114 -3.05 3.37 -19.81
CA TRP A 114 -1.81 4.04 -19.42
C TRP A 114 -0.70 3.81 -20.43
N VAL A 115 -0.44 2.53 -20.77
CA VAL A 115 0.65 2.15 -21.68
C VAL A 115 0.47 2.79 -23.05
N ALA A 116 -0.72 2.67 -23.64
CA ALA A 116 -1.00 3.22 -24.97
C ALA A 116 -0.78 4.73 -25.04
N GLU A 117 -1.18 5.47 -24.01
CA GLU A 117 -1.03 6.92 -23.97
C GLU A 117 0.42 7.33 -23.67
N TYR A 118 1.12 6.58 -22.83
CA TYR A 118 2.53 6.82 -22.54
C TYR A 118 3.42 6.55 -23.76
N GLU A 119 3.19 5.45 -24.49
CA GLU A 119 3.91 5.15 -25.74
C GLU A 119 3.67 6.21 -26.82
N ARG A 120 2.48 6.80 -26.87
CA ARG A 120 2.11 7.83 -27.83
C ARG A 120 2.71 9.19 -27.51
N SER A 121 2.71 9.59 -26.24
CA SER A 121 3.00 10.96 -25.82
C SER A 121 4.34 11.14 -25.10
N ALA A 122 4.91 10.06 -24.57
CA ALA A 122 6.00 10.07 -23.58
C ALA A 122 5.71 10.96 -22.35
N ASP A 123 4.44 11.30 -22.09
CA ASP A 123 4.03 12.18 -21.01
C ASP A 123 3.26 11.39 -19.92
N PRO A 124 3.82 11.23 -18.71
CA PRO A 124 3.17 10.53 -17.62
C PRO A 124 1.93 11.25 -17.08
N HIS A 125 1.76 12.56 -17.32
CA HIS A 125 0.56 13.28 -16.93
C HIS A 125 -0.63 12.93 -17.84
N LEU A 126 -0.40 12.85 -19.15
CA LEU A 126 -1.43 12.45 -20.11
C LEU A 126 -1.82 10.98 -19.91
N ALA A 127 -0.82 10.11 -19.73
CA ALA A 127 -1.06 8.70 -19.40
C ALA A 127 -1.86 8.54 -18.09
N SER A 128 -1.59 9.39 -17.09
CA SER A 128 -2.34 9.36 -15.81
C SER A 128 -3.80 9.73 -16.03
N ALA A 129 -4.06 10.71 -16.88
CA ALA A 129 -5.40 11.14 -17.20
C ALA A 129 -6.16 10.03 -17.94
N ALA A 130 -5.51 9.36 -18.92
CA ALA A 130 -6.10 8.24 -19.65
C ALA A 130 -6.41 7.04 -18.74
N LEU A 131 -5.49 6.70 -17.83
CA LEU A 131 -5.72 5.67 -16.81
C LEU A 131 -6.95 5.98 -15.95
N LEU A 132 -7.04 7.21 -15.44
CA LEU A 132 -8.15 7.64 -14.59
C LEU A 132 -9.48 7.71 -15.35
N ALA A 133 -9.46 8.11 -16.62
CA ALA A 133 -10.64 8.14 -17.48
C ALA A 133 -11.19 6.74 -17.77
N ALA A 134 -10.30 5.75 -17.85
CA ALA A 134 -10.67 4.35 -18.10
C ALA A 134 -10.96 3.55 -16.82
N ALA A 135 -11.05 4.18 -15.65
CA ALA A 135 -11.24 3.50 -14.36
C ALA A 135 -12.72 3.20 -14.01
N SER A 136 -13.66 3.59 -14.88
CA SER A 136 -15.12 3.46 -14.73
C SER A 136 -15.68 2.15 -15.26
#